data_AF-A0ABD2NGC1-F1
#
_entry.id   AF-A0ABD2NGC1-F1
#
_cell.length_a   1.000
_cell.length_b   1.000
_cell.length_c   1.000
_cell.angle_alpha   90.00
_cell.angle_beta   90.00
_cell.angle_gamma   90.00
#
_symmetry.space_group_name_H-M   'P 1'
#
loop_
_entity.id
_entity.type
_entity.pdbx_description
1 polymer ?
#
loop_
_entity_poly.entity_id
_entity_poly.type
_entity_poly.pdbx_seq_one_letter_code
_entity_poly.pdbx_strand_id
1 'polypeptide(L)'
;NRKNCSDVSVFDKVDTGSDYRVVRSCFRFDIKQVGKKFIKKPRFPTIDHLGARNAEYQAEIARRLQPEETLIRINIEQLKQQIKSSVVAATKKICSKVRKLKESKQTTSTVELIDIRRRLE
;
A
#
# COMPACT_ATOMS: atom_id res chain seq x y z
N ASN A 1 -31.97 1.02 24.35
CA ASN A 1 -31.56 0.80 22.94
C ASN A 1 -30.16 1.34 22.67
N ARG A 2 -29.09 0.62 23.04
CA ARG A 2 -27.73 0.94 22.56
C ARG A 2 -27.56 0.34 21.17
N LYS A 3 -27.40 1.19 20.15
CA LYS A 3 -27.12 0.73 18.78
C LYS A 3 -25.71 0.13 18.78
N ASN A 4 -25.59 -1.18 18.58
CA ASN A 4 -24.29 -1.87 18.52
C ASN A 4 -23.53 -1.51 17.24
N CYS A 5 -24.21 -1.03 16.20
CA CYS A 5 -23.58 -0.49 14.99
C CYS A 5 -23.30 1.01 15.20
N SER A 6 -22.02 1.38 15.19
CA SER A 6 -21.58 2.76 15.45
C SER A 6 -21.31 3.56 14.17
N ASP A 7 -21.00 2.89 13.06
CA ASP A 7 -20.66 3.55 11.79
C ASP A 7 -20.87 2.60 10.60
N VAL A 8 -21.32 3.15 9.47
CA VAL A 8 -21.41 2.44 8.19
C VAL A 8 -20.87 3.37 7.10
N SER A 9 -19.79 2.95 6.45
CA SER A 9 -19.10 3.71 5.42
C SER A 9 -19.01 2.89 4.13
N VAL A 10 -19.35 3.49 3.00
CA VAL A 10 -19.14 2.92 1.67
C VAL A 10 -17.85 3.50 1.12
N PHE A 11 -16.91 2.66 0.71
CA PHE A 11 -15.68 3.14 0.07
C PHE A 11 -15.97 3.45 -1.40
N ASP A 12 -15.58 4.64 -1.84
CA ASP A 12 -15.95 5.13 -3.17
C ASP A 12 -15.28 4.39 -4.32
N LYS A 13 -14.01 3.98 -4.17
CA LYS A 13 -13.26 3.17 -5.13
C LYS A 13 -12.20 2.35 -4.41
N VAL A 14 -12.40 1.04 -4.30
CA VAL A 14 -11.33 0.11 -3.93
C VAL A 14 -10.99 -0.66 -5.20
N ASP A 15 -9.76 -0.50 -5.68
CA ASP A 15 -9.28 -1.14 -6.91
C ASP A 15 -9.13 -2.65 -6.66
N THR A 16 -10.27 -3.34 -6.71
CA THR A 16 -10.43 -4.77 -6.39
C THR A 16 -10.72 -5.60 -7.64
N GLY A 17 -10.84 -4.97 -8.82
CA GLY A 17 -11.28 -5.63 -10.05
C GLY A 17 -12.74 -6.09 -10.02
N SER A 18 -13.55 -5.53 -9.11
CA SER A 18 -14.96 -5.86 -8.91
C SER A 18 -15.82 -4.62 -9.15
N ASP A 19 -16.96 -4.79 -9.82
CA ASP A 19 -17.94 -3.71 -10.05
C ASP A 19 -18.69 -3.30 -8.77
N TYR A 20 -18.57 -4.08 -7.70
CA TYR A 20 -19.23 -3.84 -6.43
C TYR A 20 -18.44 -2.89 -5.53
N ARG A 21 -19.16 -2.01 -4.81
CA ARG A 21 -18.55 -1.14 -3.79
C ARG A 21 -18.30 -1.88 -2.48
N VAL A 22 -17.16 -1.61 -1.86
CA VAL A 22 -16.84 -2.16 -0.55
C VAL A 22 -17.57 -1.36 0.54
N VAL A 23 -18.36 -2.07 1.35
CA VAL A 23 -19.06 -1.49 2.49
C VAL A 23 -18.38 -1.95 3.78
N ARG A 24 -18.04 -1.00 4.65
CA ARG A 24 -17.53 -1.27 6.01
C ARG A 24 -18.55 -0.83 7.04
N SER A 25 -18.89 -1.74 7.92
CA SER A 25 -19.65 -1.45 9.13
C SER A 25 -18.77 -1.63 10.36
N CYS A 26 -18.87 -0.68 11.30
CA CYS A 26 -18.20 -0.73 12.59
C CYS A 26 -19.21 -1.07 13.67
N PHE A 27 -18.94 -2.13 14.41
CA PHE A 27 -19.75 -2.53 15.55
C PHE A 27 -18.95 -2.37 16.84
N ARG A 28 -19.58 -1.78 17.85
CA ARG A 28 -19.05 -1.68 19.21
C ARG A 28 -19.80 -2.65 20.10
N PHE A 29 -19.07 -3.59 20.67
CA PHE A 29 -19.59 -4.59 21.58
C PHE A 29 -18.96 -4.40 22.96
N ASP A 30 -19.78 -4.43 24.01
CA ASP A 30 -19.25 -4.54 25.37
C ASP A 30 -18.80 -5.99 25.60
N ILE A 31 -17.48 -6.17 25.64
CA ILE A 31 -16.84 -7.47 25.82
C ILE A 31 -17.31 -8.18 27.10
N LYS A 32 -17.71 -7.42 28.15
CA LYS A 32 -18.24 -7.99 29.40
C LYS A 32 -19.61 -8.66 29.21
N GLN A 33 -20.44 -8.16 28.28
CA GLN A 33 -21.77 -8.71 27.99
C GLN A 33 -21.74 -9.86 26.97
N VAL A 34 -20.74 -9.88 26.09
CA VAL A 34 -20.69 -10.76 24.91
C VAL A 34 -20.07 -12.13 25.25
N GLY A 35 -19.52 -12.28 26.47
CA GLY A 35 -19.00 -13.52 27.02
C GLY A 35 -17.65 -13.95 26.44
N LYS A 36 -16.92 -14.79 27.19
CA LYS A 36 -15.59 -15.34 26.79
C LYS A 36 -15.58 -16.04 25.43
N LYS A 37 -16.73 -16.33 24.82
CA LYS A 37 -16.89 -17.00 23.52
C LYS A 37 -16.31 -16.20 22.34
N PHE A 38 -16.30 -14.86 22.41
CA PHE A 38 -15.72 -14.00 21.36
C PHE A 38 -14.23 -13.72 21.55
N ILE A 39 -13.70 -13.95 22.76
CA ILE A 39 -12.27 -13.83 23.10
C ILE A 39 -11.61 -15.22 23.06
N LYS A 40 -11.99 -16.06 22.08
CA LYS A 40 -11.38 -17.38 21.90
C LYS A 40 -10.31 -17.42 20.82
N LYS A 41 -9.88 -16.27 20.29
CA LYS A 41 -8.68 -16.24 19.47
C LYS A 41 -7.48 -16.28 20.41
N PRO A 42 -6.66 -17.33 20.38
CA PRO A 42 -5.44 -17.35 21.18
C PRO A 42 -4.58 -16.18 20.73
N ARG A 43 -4.06 -15.40 21.68
CA ARG A 43 -3.19 -14.23 21.40
C ARG A 43 -1.91 -14.62 20.68
N PHE A 44 -1.55 -15.90 20.77
CA PHE A 44 -0.37 -16.49 20.17
C PHE A 44 -0.79 -17.72 19.35
N PRO A 45 -0.14 -18.00 18.21
CA PRO A 45 -0.40 -19.21 17.45
C PRO A 45 -0.08 -20.45 18.30
N THR A 46 -0.91 -21.49 18.18
CA THR A 46 -0.64 -22.79 18.81
C THR A 46 0.49 -23.51 18.08
N ILE A 47 1.10 -24.52 18.73
CA ILE A 47 2.18 -25.33 18.13
C ILE A 47 1.73 -25.95 16.80
N ASP A 48 0.49 -26.47 16.74
CA ASP A 48 -0.07 -27.04 15.51
C ASP A 48 -0.23 -25.98 14.40
N HIS A 49 -0.58 -24.76 14.78
CA HIS A 49 -0.70 -23.64 13.83
C HIS A 49 0.67 -23.24 13.26
N LEU A 50 1.71 -23.24 14.10
CA LEU A 50 3.09 -23.00 13.68
C LEU A 50 3.61 -24.13 12.81
N GLY A 51 3.31 -25.39 13.15
CA GLY A 51 3.67 -26.57 12.36
C GLY A 51 3.05 -26.54 10.96
N ALA A 52 1.75 -26.24 10.87
CA ALA A 52 1.03 -26.16 9.60
C ALA A 52 1.55 -25.05 8.67
N ARG A 53 2.15 -23.99 9.22
CA ARG A 53 2.67 -22.84 8.46
C ARG A 53 4.20 -22.72 8.53
N ASN A 54 4.89 -23.80 8.90
CA ASN A 54 6.33 -23.78 9.09
C ASN A 54 7.06 -23.34 7.82
N ALA A 55 6.65 -23.83 6.65
CA ALA A 55 7.24 -23.43 5.37
C ALA A 55 7.12 -21.92 5.10
N GLU A 56 5.94 -21.33 5.36
CA GLU A 56 5.71 -19.88 5.21
C GLU A 56 6.56 -19.07 6.20
N TYR A 57 6.67 -19.56 7.44
CA TYR A 57 7.45 -18.92 8.49
C TYR A 57 8.96 -18.95 8.16
N GLN A 58 9.48 -20.10 7.70
CA GLN A 58 10.88 -20.22 7.27
C GLN A 58 11.16 -19.34 6.05
N ALA A 59 10.23 -19.28 5.09
CA ALA A 59 10.37 -18.40 3.92
C ALA A 59 10.41 -16.91 4.32
N GLU A 60 9.59 -16.49 5.28
CA GLU A 60 9.60 -15.11 5.77
C GLU A 60 10.88 -14.80 6.56
N ILE A 61 11.40 -15.72 7.36
CA ILE A 61 12.71 -15.57 8.02
C ILE A 61 13.82 -15.43 6.97
N ALA A 62 13.87 -16.33 6.00
CA ALA A 62 14.86 -16.30 4.93
C ALA A 62 14.81 -14.96 4.17
N ARG A 63 13.61 -14.47 3.84
CA ARG A 63 13.41 -13.17 3.19
C ARG A 63 13.94 -12.00 4.03
N ARG A 64 13.81 -12.06 5.36
CA ARG A 64 14.29 -11.01 6.27
C ARG A 64 15.80 -11.03 6.46
N LEU A 65 16.42 -12.21 6.41
CA LEU A 65 17.87 -12.39 6.56
C LEU A 65 18.64 -12.24 5.24
N GLN A 66 17.97 -12.44 4.10
CA GLN A 66 18.55 -12.30 2.77
C GLN A 66 19.28 -10.96 2.53
N PRO A 67 18.80 -9.79 2.99
CA PRO A 67 19.51 -8.52 2.84
C PRO A 67 20.86 -8.53 3.56
N GLU A 68 20.96 -9.14 4.74
CA GLU A 68 22.21 -9.20 5.50
C GLU A 68 23.25 -10.09 4.81
N GLU A 69 22.84 -11.27 4.35
CA GLU A 69 23.71 -12.18 3.60
C GLU A 69 24.22 -11.55 2.29
N THR A 70 23.36 -10.76 1.64
CA THR A 70 23.70 -10.07 0.39
C THR A 70 24.74 -8.98 0.66
N LEU A 71 24.60 -8.23 1.76
CA LEU A 71 25.54 -7.16 2.12
C LEU A 71 26.93 -7.69 2.52
N ILE A 72 27.01 -8.84 3.16
CA ILE A 72 28.29 -9.47 3.55
C ILE A 72 29.12 -9.89 2.32
N ARG A 73 28.48 -10.25 1.22
CA ARG A 73 29.14 -10.78 0.02
C ARG A 73 29.55 -9.71 -1.01
N ILE A 74 29.13 -8.47 -0.82
CA ILE A 74 29.33 -7.40 -1.81
C ILE A 74 30.52 -6.52 -1.40
N ASN A 75 31.41 -6.25 -2.36
CA ASN A 75 32.51 -5.32 -2.16
C ASN A 75 31.96 -3.88 -1.96
N ILE A 76 32.58 -3.11 -1.07
CA ILE A 76 32.20 -1.73 -0.74
C ILE A 76 31.97 -0.86 -1.98
N GLU A 77 32.80 -0.97 -3.02
CA GLU A 77 32.64 -0.18 -4.25
C GLU A 77 31.40 -0.57 -5.07
N GLN A 78 31.09 -1.87 -5.12
CA GLN A 78 29.88 -2.38 -5.76
C GLN A 78 28.62 -1.96 -4.98
N LEU A 79 28.70 -1.97 -3.65
CA LEU A 79 27.62 -1.51 -2.78
C LEU A 79 27.34 -0.01 -2.99
N LYS A 80 28.39 0.82 -3.05
CA LYS A 80 28.26 2.26 -3.38
C LYS A 80 27.54 2.48 -4.70
N GLN A 81 27.88 1.69 -5.73
CA GLN A 81 27.26 1.80 -7.04
C GLN A 81 25.79 1.36 -7.05
N GLN A 82 25.44 0.30 -6.31
CA GLN A 82 24.05 -0.14 -6.13
C GLN A 82 23.20 0.86 -5.35
N ILE A 83 23.75 1.47 -4.30
CA ILE A 83 23.05 2.53 -3.55
C ILE A 83 22.77 3.71 -4.47
N LYS A 84 23.78 4.17 -5.24
CA LYS A 84 23.61 5.25 -6.21
C LYS A 84 22.52 4.93 -7.24
N SER A 85 22.53 3.73 -7.83
CA SER A 85 21.54 3.34 -8.83
C SER A 85 20.12 3.24 -8.25
N SER A 86 19.98 2.71 -7.03
CA SER A 86 18.71 2.62 -6.30
C SER A 86 18.12 3.99 -5.99
N VAL A 87 18.94 4.92 -5.47
CA VAL A 87 18.53 6.30 -5.19
C VAL A 87 18.10 7.02 -6.47
N VAL A 88 18.87 6.90 -7.55
CA VAL A 88 18.51 7.49 -8.85
C VAL A 88 17.20 6.90 -9.38
N ALA A 89 17.00 5.58 -9.30
CA ALA A 89 15.78 4.92 -9.74
C ALA A 89 14.55 5.36 -8.93
N ALA A 90 14.68 5.44 -7.60
CA ALA A 90 13.64 5.93 -6.71
C ALA A 90 13.29 7.39 -7.00
N THR A 91 14.31 8.24 -7.19
CA THR A 91 14.15 9.66 -7.51
C THR A 91 13.42 9.83 -8.85
N LYS A 92 13.84 9.10 -9.89
CA LYS A 92 13.17 9.11 -11.21
C LYS A 92 11.70 8.67 -11.11
N LYS A 93 11.41 7.64 -10.31
CA LYS A 93 10.04 7.15 -10.08
C LYS A 93 9.16 8.21 -9.39
N ILE A 94 9.70 8.93 -8.42
CA ILE A 94 8.99 10.01 -7.72
C ILE A 94 8.79 11.20 -8.65
N CYS A 95 9.87 11.70 -9.27
CA CYS A 95 9.82 12.87 -10.15
C CYS A 95 8.93 12.65 -11.38
N SER A 96 8.92 11.45 -11.96
CA SER A 96 8.01 11.12 -13.08
C SER A 96 6.54 11.08 -12.66
N LYS A 97 6.21 10.60 -11.45
CA LYS A 97 4.85 10.68 -10.89
C LYS A 97 4.40 12.13 -10.65
N VAL A 98 5.29 12.97 -10.11
CA VAL A 98 5.02 14.41 -9.94
C VAL A 98 4.80 15.09 -11.29
N ARG A 99 5.56 14.70 -12.32
CA ARG A 99 5.41 15.24 -13.68
C ARG A 99 4.10 14.82 -14.34
N LYS A 100 3.61 13.60 -14.11
CA LYS A 100 2.31 13.11 -14.59
C LYS A 100 1.11 13.77 -13.91
N LEU A 101 1.24 14.21 -12.65
CA LEU A 101 0.20 14.98 -11.96
C LEU A 101 0.07 16.43 -12.45
N LYS A 102 1.09 16.97 -13.13
CA LYS A 102 1.00 18.21 -13.90
C LYS A 102 0.47 17.91 -15.30
N GLU A 103 -0.73 17.36 -15.40
CA GLU A 103 -1.48 17.50 -16.64
C GLU A 103 -1.69 19.01 -16.87
N SER A 104 -1.34 19.45 -18.08
CA SER A 104 -1.57 20.82 -18.53
C SER A 104 -3.02 21.20 -18.27
N LYS A 105 -3.26 22.24 -17.44
CA LYS A 105 -4.62 22.80 -17.24
C LYS A 105 -5.20 23.41 -18.53
N GLN A 106 -4.38 23.56 -19.58
CA GLN A 106 -4.83 24.02 -20.88
C GLN A 106 -5.26 22.82 -21.71
N THR A 107 -6.56 22.78 -22.01
CA THR A 107 -7.12 21.92 -23.04
C THR A 107 -6.59 22.33 -24.41
N THR A 108 -6.55 21.40 -25.37
CA THR A 108 -6.08 21.63 -26.74
C THR A 108 -6.76 22.84 -27.39
N SER A 109 -8.07 22.99 -27.15
CA SER A 109 -8.85 24.14 -27.62
C SER A 109 -8.36 25.49 -27.05
N THR A 110 -7.92 25.54 -25.79
CA THR A 110 -7.39 26.77 -25.19
C THR A 110 -6.03 27.15 -25.78
N VAL A 111 -5.21 26.15 -26.15
CA VAL A 111 -3.92 26.38 -26.83
C VAL A 111 -4.16 26.93 -28.24
N GLU A 112 -5.11 26.36 -28.98
CA GLU A 112 -5.51 26.84 -30.31
C GLU A 112 -6.00 28.29 -30.28
N LEU A 113 -6.81 28.67 -29.28
CA LEU A 113 -7.29 30.04 -29.12
C LEU A 113 -6.16 31.04 -28.82
N ILE A 114 -5.15 30.64 -28.04
CA ILE A 114 -3.97 31.48 -27.76
C ILE A 114 -3.15 31.69 -29.04
N ASP A 115 -2.98 30.66 -29.86
CA ASP A 115 -2.24 30.76 -31.12
C ASP A 115 -2.99 31.60 -32.17
N ILE A 116 -4.32 31.51 -32.23
CA ILE A 116 -5.15 32.38 -33.07
C ILE A 116 -5.00 33.84 -32.63
N ARG A 117 -5.07 34.12 -31.31
CA ARG A 117 -4.88 35.46 -30.75
C ARG A 117 -3.53 36.06 -31.14
N ARG A 118 -2.44 35.29 -31.03
CA ARG A 118 -1.08 35.75 -31.37
C ARG A 118 -0.85 36.03 -32.85
N ARG A 119 -1.66 35.47 -33.74
CA ARG A 119 -1.59 35.73 -35.20
C ARG A 119 -2.43 36.94 -35.63
N LEU A 120 -3.29 37.44 -34.75
CA LEU A 120 -4.13 38.61 -34.97
C LEU A 120 -3.50 39.89 -34.40
N GLU A 121 -2.43 39.78 -33.62
CA GLU A 121 -1.50 40.85 -33.25
C GLU A 121 -0.36 40.92 -34.27
#